data_AF-A0A2A5B573-F1
#
_entry.id   AF-A0A2A5B573-F1
#
_cell.length_a   1.000
_cell.length_b   1.000
_cell.length_c   1.000
_cell.angle_alpha   90.00
_cell.angle_beta   90.00
_cell.angle_gamma   90.00
#
_symmetry.space_group_name_H-M   'P 1'
#
loop_
_entity.id
_entity.type
_entity.pdbx_description
1 polymer ?
#
loop_
_entity_poly.entity_id
_entity_poly.type
_entity_poly.pdbx_seq_one_letter_code
_entity_poly.pdbx_strand_id
1 'polypeptide(L)'
;MVITKVWIMANRTKKGAWTKSQIQVLGIDWPARRGWIQDIAGAEISEKNRVLFELKLPVKKVPVDLAKSSYSSVMARIRDLTDQQISNLIRSLETEKWYRNGM
;
A
#
# COMPACT_ATOMS: atom_id res chain seq x y z
N MET A 1 13.51 -6.47 2.38
CA MET A 1 14.84 -6.56 3.07
C MET A 1 14.62 -6.35 4.56
N VAL A 2 15.41 -6.98 5.43
CA VAL A 2 15.37 -6.72 6.88
C VAL A 2 16.25 -5.53 7.24
N ILE A 3 15.71 -4.61 8.03
CA ILE A 3 16.43 -3.45 8.53
C ILE A 3 17.45 -3.90 9.58
N THR A 4 18.72 -3.49 9.43
CA THR A 4 19.77 -3.75 10.42
C THR A 4 20.31 -2.45 11.01
N LYS A 5 20.80 -2.52 12.25
CA LYS A 5 21.46 -1.38 12.90
C LYS A 5 22.65 -0.87 12.07
N VAL A 6 23.42 -1.79 11.49
CA VAL A 6 24.58 -1.47 10.65
C VAL A 6 24.14 -0.69 9.41
N TRP A 7 23.09 -1.13 8.72
CA TRP A 7 22.56 -0.43 7.55
C TRP A 7 22.03 0.97 7.88
N ILE A 8 21.33 1.14 9.00
CA ILE A 8 20.88 2.46 9.48
C ILE A 8 22.08 3.38 9.74
N MET A 9 23.10 2.86 10.44
CA MET A 9 24.30 3.63 10.82
C MET A 9 25.18 4.01 9.62
N ALA A 10 25.22 3.18 8.58
CA ALA A 10 25.97 3.43 7.36
C ALA A 10 25.36 4.58 6.54
N ASN A 11 24.04 4.77 6.61
CA ASN A 11 23.31 5.75 5.81
C ASN A 11 23.10 7.11 6.51
N ARG A 12 23.95 7.42 7.50
CA ARG A 12 23.96 8.72 8.19
C ARG A 12 24.36 9.86 7.24
N THR A 13 23.96 11.07 7.62
CA THR A 13 24.47 12.30 7.00
C THR A 13 25.92 12.56 7.43
N LYS A 14 26.61 13.48 6.74
CA LYS A 14 27.98 13.89 7.11
C LYS A 14 28.10 14.39 8.55
N LYS A 15 27.01 14.92 9.11
CA LYS A 15 26.93 15.38 10.52
C LYS A 15 26.62 14.26 11.51
N GLY A 16 26.50 13.02 11.06
CA GLY A 16 26.19 11.86 11.91
C GLY A 16 24.72 11.71 12.30
N ALA A 17 23.81 12.54 11.75
CA ALA A 17 22.37 12.47 11.99
C ALA A 17 21.61 11.87 10.79
N TRP A 18 20.29 11.66 10.93
CA TRP A 18 19.38 11.26 9.84
C TRP A 18 18.42 12.40 9.51
N THR A 19 18.03 12.49 8.24
CA THR A 19 17.07 13.51 7.81
C THR A 19 15.65 13.16 8.23
N LYS A 20 14.78 14.16 8.31
CA LYS A 20 13.34 13.95 8.56
C LYS A 20 12.73 12.96 7.56
N SER A 21 13.10 13.08 6.29
CA SER A 21 12.62 12.18 5.22
C SER A 21 13.06 10.74 5.47
N GLN A 22 14.33 10.51 5.85
CA GLN A 22 14.81 9.18 6.19
C GLN A 22 14.01 8.55 7.35
N ILE A 23 13.75 9.31 8.41
CA ILE A 23 12.96 8.83 9.56
C ILE A 23 11.52 8.50 9.15
N GLN A 24 10.88 9.38 8.36
CA GLN A 24 9.50 9.18 7.92
C GLN A 24 9.34 7.99 6.96
N VAL A 25 10.33 7.70 6.12
CA VAL A 25 10.35 6.52 5.23
C VAL A 25 10.26 5.22 6.04
N LEU A 26 10.82 5.21 7.25
CA LEU A 26 10.74 4.08 8.18
C LEU A 26 9.41 4.02 8.95
N GLY A 27 8.48 4.96 8.70
CA GLY A 27 7.21 5.04 9.42
C GLY A 27 7.33 5.59 10.83
N ILE A 28 8.46 6.23 11.16
CA ILE A 28 8.72 6.77 12.50
C ILE A 28 8.28 8.24 12.53
N ASP A 29 7.59 8.61 13.62
CA ASP A 29 7.18 9.99 13.86
C ASP A 29 8.40 10.91 14.05
N TRP A 30 8.28 12.14 13.56
CA TRP A 30 9.29 13.17 13.76
C TRP A 30 8.88 14.11 14.93
N PRO A 31 9.76 14.39 15.90
CA PRO A 31 11.15 13.94 16.02
C PRO A 31 11.25 12.47 16.47
N ALA A 32 12.26 11.76 15.95
CA ALA A 32 12.48 10.36 16.32
C ALA A 32 12.77 10.24 17.83
N ARG A 33 12.05 9.34 18.50
CA ARG A 33 12.23 9.08 19.93
C ARG A 33 13.57 8.42 20.19
N ARG A 34 14.14 8.61 21.39
CA ARG A 34 15.35 7.90 21.80
C ARG A 34 15.10 6.39 21.72
N GLY A 35 16.04 5.64 21.11
CA GLY A 35 15.92 4.19 20.98
C GLY A 35 15.29 3.70 19.66
N TRP A 36 14.76 4.59 18.80
CA TRP A 36 14.05 4.19 17.57
C TRP A 36 14.79 3.19 16.66
N ILE A 37 16.13 3.23 16.65
CA ILE A 37 16.99 2.32 15.87
C ILE A 37 16.85 0.88 16.37
N GLN A 38 16.71 0.69 17.68
CA GLN A 38 16.51 -0.62 18.29
C GLN A 38 15.11 -1.14 17.99
N ASP A 39 14.11 -0.25 18.01
CA ASP A 39 12.70 -0.61 17.77
C ASP A 39 12.44 -1.09 16.33
N ILE A 40 13.13 -0.50 15.34
CA ILE A 40 12.94 -0.82 13.92
C ILE A 40 13.94 -1.87 13.39
N ALA A 41 15.01 -2.15 14.12
CA ALA A 41 15.98 -3.18 13.73
C ALA A 41 15.31 -4.56 13.77
N GLY A 42 15.37 -5.29 12.66
CA GLY A 42 14.65 -6.56 12.49
C GLY A 42 13.32 -6.44 11.76
N ALA A 43 12.80 -5.22 11.55
CA ALA A 43 11.60 -5.01 10.75
C ALA A 43 11.89 -5.13 9.25
N GLU A 44 10.87 -5.49 8.46
CA GLU A 44 10.97 -5.52 7.01
C GLU A 44 10.73 -4.14 6.40
N ILE A 45 11.54 -3.80 5.40
CA ILE A 45 11.38 -2.60 4.57
C ILE A 45 11.16 -2.99 3.11
N SER A 46 10.24 -2.27 2.47
CA SER A 46 10.01 -2.37 1.02
C SER A 46 11.20 -1.81 0.25
N GLU A 47 11.43 -2.34 -0.94
CA GLU A 47 12.55 -1.92 -1.79
C GLU A 47 12.48 -0.42 -2.13
N LYS A 48 11.27 0.08 -2.39
CA LYS A 48 11.03 1.52 -2.61
C LYS A 48 11.47 2.36 -1.41
N ASN A 49 11.10 1.96 -0.20
CA ASN A 49 11.47 2.69 1.01
C ASN A 49 12.98 2.57 1.30
N ARG A 50 13.60 1.43 1.02
CA ARG A 50 15.06 1.26 1.10
C ARG A 50 15.78 2.30 0.23
N VAL A 51 15.41 2.39 -1.04
CA VAL A 51 16.00 3.34 -2.00
C VAL A 51 15.78 4.79 -1.55
N LEU A 52 14.58 5.14 -1.10
CA LEU A 52 14.29 6.49 -0.59
C LEU A 52 15.14 6.85 0.64
N PHE A 53 15.38 5.88 1.53
CA PHE A 53 16.20 6.06 2.72
C PHE A 53 17.68 6.29 2.38
N GLU A 54 18.23 5.51 1.45
CA GLU A 54 19.63 5.59 1.00
C GLU A 54 19.89 6.90 0.25
N LEU A 55 18.98 7.27 -0.66
CA LEU A 55 19.08 8.49 -1.47
C LEU A 55 18.67 9.76 -0.72
N LYS A 56 18.16 9.64 0.52
CA LYS A 56 17.71 10.77 1.36
C LYS A 56 16.61 11.61 0.68
N LEU A 57 15.82 10.97 -0.18
CA LEU A 57 14.79 11.66 -0.94
C LEU A 57 13.53 11.87 -0.09
N PRO A 58 12.83 12.98 -0.28
CA PRO A 58 11.56 13.18 0.38
C PRO A 58 10.56 12.15 -0.11
N VAL A 59 9.81 11.56 0.83
CA VAL A 59 8.55 10.91 0.49
C VAL A 59 7.62 12.04 0.06
N LYS A 60 7.53 12.33 -1.25
CA LYS A 60 6.36 13.04 -1.79
C LYS A 60 5.17 12.30 -1.19
N LYS A 61 4.38 12.95 -0.32
CA LYS A 61 3.25 12.35 0.41
C LYS A 61 2.58 11.32 -0.49
N VAL A 62 2.95 10.05 -0.35
CA VAL A 62 2.16 8.98 -0.95
C VAL A 62 1.04 8.89 0.05
N PRO A 63 -0.17 9.36 -0.29
CA PRO A 63 -1.26 9.30 0.65
C PRO A 63 -1.38 7.84 1.07
N VAL A 64 -1.34 7.59 2.37
CA VAL A 64 -1.85 6.35 2.95
C VAL A 64 -3.30 6.08 2.48
N ASP A 65 -3.96 7.09 1.89
CA ASP A 65 -5.24 7.02 1.19
C ASP A 65 -5.22 6.40 -0.22
N LEU A 66 -4.07 6.15 -0.85
CA LEU A 66 -4.06 5.52 -2.19
C LEU A 66 -4.45 4.04 -2.16
N ALA A 67 -4.25 3.37 -1.02
CA ALA A 67 -4.74 2.01 -0.81
C ALA A 67 -6.27 1.98 -0.59
N LYS A 68 -6.87 3.03 -0.04
CA LYS A 68 -8.33 3.11 0.15
C LYS A 68 -9.06 3.58 -1.10
N SER A 69 -8.50 4.54 -1.85
CA SER A 69 -9.12 5.08 -3.06
C SER A 69 -9.05 4.10 -4.25
N SER A 70 -7.90 3.44 -4.46
CA SER A 70 -7.77 2.46 -5.54
C SER A 70 -8.51 1.16 -5.22
N TYR A 71 -8.47 0.68 -3.97
CA TYR A 71 -9.21 -0.53 -3.58
C TYR A 71 -10.73 -0.29 -3.57
N SER A 72 -11.22 0.87 -3.11
CA SER A 72 -12.64 1.22 -3.19
C SER A 72 -13.15 1.26 -4.64
N SER A 73 -12.41 1.90 -5.55
CA SER A 73 -12.81 2.01 -6.95
C SER A 73 -12.73 0.66 -7.69
N VAL A 74 -11.69 -0.14 -7.41
CA VAL A 74 -11.57 -1.50 -7.96
C VAL A 74 -12.66 -2.42 -7.40
N MET A 75 -12.97 -2.35 -6.10
CA MET A 75 -14.02 -3.18 -5.49
C MET A 75 -15.43 -2.75 -5.92
N ALA A 76 -15.67 -1.46 -6.15
CA ALA A 76 -16.92 -0.97 -6.75
C ALA A 76 -17.09 -1.54 -8.17
N ARG A 77 -16.03 -1.51 -8.98
CA ARG A 77 -16.08 -2.06 -10.34
C ARG A 77 -16.23 -3.58 -10.37
N ILE A 78 -15.63 -4.31 -9.43
CA ILE A 78 -15.84 -5.75 -9.27
C ILE A 78 -17.31 -6.05 -8.93
N ARG A 79 -17.92 -5.26 -8.03
CA ARG A 79 -19.34 -5.42 -7.66
C ARG A 79 -20.29 -5.13 -8.83
N ASP A 80 -20.06 -4.04 -9.55
CA ASP A 80 -20.89 -3.69 -10.71
C ASP A 80 -20.79 -4.74 -11.82
N LEU A 81 -19.59 -5.31 -12.03
CA LEU A 81 -19.40 -6.41 -12.98
C LEU A 81 -20.15 -7.67 -12.55
N THR A 82 -20.16 -8.01 -11.25
CA THR A 82 -20.93 -9.16 -10.77
C THR A 82 -22.44 -8.94 -10.89
N ASP A 83 -22.93 -7.73 -10.65
CA ASP A 83 -24.35 -7.41 -10.72
C ASP A 83 -24.87 -7.43 -12.18
N GLN A 84 -24.04 -7.00 -13.12
CA GLN A 84 -24.34 -7.10 -14.56
C GLN A 84 -24.38 -8.55 -15.04
N GLN A 85 -23.43 -9.38 -14.61
CA GLN A 85 -23.40 -10.80 -14.96
C GLN A 85 -24.63 -11.54 -14.40
N ILE A 86 -25.02 -11.26 -13.16
CA ILE A 86 -26.22 -11.83 -12.53
C ILE A 86 -27.50 -11.38 -13.26
N SER A 87 -27.61 -10.10 -13.59
CA SER A 87 -28.76 -9.55 -14.31
C SER A 87 -28.93 -10.16 -15.70
N ASN A 88 -27.82 -10.37 -16.41
CA ASN A 88 -27.84 -11.02 -17.72
C ASN A 88 -28.24 -12.51 -17.61
N LEU A 89 -27.78 -13.20 -16.57
CA LEU A 89 -28.17 -14.60 -16.33
C LEU A 89 -29.67 -14.72 -16.01
N ILE A 90 -30.21 -13.84 -15.15
CA ILE A 90 -31.64 -13.84 -14.82
C ILE A 90 -32.47 -13.61 -16.09
N ARG A 91 -32.11 -12.61 -16.91
CA ARG A 91 -32.82 -12.33 -18.17
C ARG A 91 -32.77 -13.52 -19.13
N SER A 92 -31.63 -14.21 -19.23
CA SER A 92 -31.48 -15.43 -20.03
C SER A 92 -32.37 -16.56 -19.54
N LEU A 93 -32.45 -16.76 -18.23
CA LEU A 93 -33.29 -17.81 -17.62
C LEU A 93 -34.79 -17.50 -17.75
N GLU A 94 -35.17 -16.22 -17.68
CA GLU A 94 -36.55 -15.78 -17.92
C GLU A 94 -36.98 -16.02 -19.36
N THR A 95 -36.11 -15.71 -20.33
CA THR A 95 -36.38 -16.03 -21.74
C THR A 95 -36.53 -17.54 -21.95
N GLU A 96 -35.66 -18.36 -21.37
CA GLU A 96 -35.77 -19.82 -21.49
C GLU A 96 -37.02 -20.41 -20.83
N LYS A 97 -37.43 -19.88 -19.67
CA LYS A 97 -38.68 -20.28 -18.99
C LYS A 97 -39.92 -19.92 -19.82
N TRP A 98 -39.90 -18.77 -20.49
CA TRP A 98 -41.00 -18.36 -21.37
C TRP A 98 -41.13 -19.30 -22.58
N TYR A 99 -40.01 -19.70 -23.19
CA TYR A 99 -40.02 -20.68 -24.28
C TYR A 99 -40.42 -22.10 -23.86
N ARG A 100 -40.17 -22.51 -22.60
CA ARG A 100 -40.58 -23.83 -22.09
C ARG A 100 -42.03 -23.93 -21.61
N ASN A 101 -42.66 -22.82 -21.22
CA ASN A 101 -44.04 -22.78 -20.70
C ASN A 101 -45.05 -22.16 -21.68
N GLY A 102 -44.60 -21.70 -22.86
CA GLY A 102 -45.38 -21.00 -23.88
C GLY A 102 -45.64 -21.80 -25.17
N MET A 103 -45.72 -23.12 -25.06
CA MET A 103 -46.40 -24.02 -26.02
C MET A 103 -47.31 -24.96 -25.25
#